data_AF-A0A5J4TRH1-F1
#
_entry.id   AF-A0A5J4TRH1-F1
#
_cell.length_a   1.000
_cell.length_b   1.000
_cell.length_c   1.000
_cell.angle_alpha   90.00
_cell.angle_beta   90.00
_cell.angle_gamma   90.00
#
_symmetry.space_group_name_H-M   'P 1'
#
loop_
_entity.id
_entity.type
_entity.pdbx_description
1 polymer ?
#
loop_
_entity_poly.entity_id
_entity_poly.type
_entity_poly.pdbx_seq_one_letter_code
_entity_poly.pdbx_strand_id
1 'polypeptide(L)'
;MVAMSVFGLYYPSKSNGLEFNAQLIVLHGFGFNPHDNLLIPLLIVEICHQLPESLIQYSSSLILSIKSSAVADSNQFGEPLYPISNDISDNSVLIQDYCLFEECICESGLGGAIKTQQNGGILNIKETIMKKCKALNGGGIYSTILTMEQFLIDNEVYFEECEAFSDNLLSGRGGAIYINLEQNAPYDFIIGIGVHFNLNKASQFGRDAFVYCKNIDDLEPYKRFLFDVFHDSYDKNNALYGTEYASEIELGTTQRIDYDLLSMMLPYFNDTIYISEDSSIATDSSKCGRIKLPCLTLPYGRTKVLTPEWTTETVPSNNEGSQRVNHTFVFFKGIKITSPFETEADNVILRGALNSEFSSVTNNAQLKFGNQGQIICSDIALWQQQQISQQRGVNQRLTILNIDIILPVGYELQ
;
A
#
# COMPACT_ATOMS: atom_id res chain seq x y z
N MET A 1 11.88 -49.18 8.81
CA MET A 1 13.03 -49.32 7.92
C MET A 1 12.49 -49.67 6.54
N VAL A 2 12.22 -48.67 5.71
CA VAL A 2 11.72 -48.86 4.35
C VAL A 2 12.76 -48.25 3.43
N ALA A 3 13.39 -49.12 2.64
CA ALA A 3 14.35 -48.74 1.63
C ALA A 3 13.61 -48.08 0.46
N MET A 4 13.99 -46.85 0.09
CA MET A 4 13.60 -46.30 -1.20
C MET A 4 14.54 -46.87 -2.26
N SER A 5 13.96 -47.62 -3.20
CA SER A 5 14.64 -48.14 -4.38
C SER A 5 14.68 -47.04 -5.44
N VAL A 6 15.87 -46.74 -5.96
CA VAL A 6 16.06 -45.88 -7.13
C VAL A 6 15.84 -46.76 -8.37
N PHE A 7 14.80 -46.49 -9.16
CA PHE A 7 14.67 -47.07 -10.50
C PHE A 7 15.26 -46.09 -11.52
N GLY A 8 16.43 -46.42 -12.05
CA GLY A 8 17.00 -45.75 -13.22
C GLY A 8 16.45 -46.37 -14.50
N LEU A 9 15.87 -45.56 -15.39
CA LEU A 9 15.66 -45.97 -16.79
C LEU A 9 16.88 -45.55 -17.60
N TYR A 10 17.53 -46.56 -18.19
CA TYR A 10 18.71 -46.45 -19.03
C TYR A 10 18.29 -46.58 -20.49
N TYR A 11 18.73 -45.65 -21.36
CA TYR A 11 18.78 -45.88 -22.80
C TYR A 11 20.11 -45.35 -23.35
N PRO A 12 20.93 -46.18 -24.03
CA PRO A 12 22.19 -45.76 -24.60
C PRO A 12 22.04 -45.35 -26.06
N SER A 13 22.66 -44.24 -26.46
CA SER A 13 23.24 -44.14 -27.80
C SER A 13 24.52 -43.31 -27.76
N LYS A 14 25.64 -43.96 -28.12
CA LYS A 14 26.96 -43.36 -28.24
C LYS A 14 27.02 -42.33 -29.35
N SER A 15 27.55 -41.14 -29.06
CA SER A 15 28.76 -40.64 -29.76
C SER A 15 29.33 -39.39 -29.08
N ASN A 16 30.59 -39.51 -28.66
CA ASN A 16 31.60 -38.47 -28.47
C ASN A 16 31.30 -37.33 -27.48
N GLY A 17 31.60 -37.62 -26.21
CA GLY A 17 32.53 -36.80 -25.42
C GLY A 17 32.00 -35.46 -24.92
N LEU A 18 31.25 -35.52 -23.82
CA LEU A 18 31.26 -34.60 -22.66
C LEU A 18 30.16 -35.10 -21.71
N GLU A 19 30.56 -35.73 -20.61
CA GLU A 19 29.64 -36.15 -19.55
C GLU A 19 29.27 -34.92 -18.71
N PHE A 20 27.98 -34.56 -18.70
CA PHE A 20 27.41 -33.63 -17.73
C PHE A 20 26.46 -34.40 -16.81
N ASN A 21 26.73 -34.36 -15.50
CA ASN A 21 25.83 -34.84 -14.48
C ASN A 21 24.81 -33.76 -14.15
N ALA A 22 23.53 -34.00 -14.44
CA ALA A 22 22.43 -33.26 -13.84
C ALA A 22 21.49 -34.28 -13.18
N GLN A 23 21.35 -34.20 -11.86
CA GLN A 23 20.35 -34.97 -11.12
C GLN A 23 19.02 -34.22 -11.16
N LEU A 24 18.07 -34.76 -11.92
CA LEU A 24 16.66 -34.34 -11.87
C LEU A 24 16.03 -34.94 -10.60
N ILE A 25 15.66 -34.10 -9.62
CA ILE A 25 14.83 -34.51 -8.48
C ILE A 25 13.37 -34.26 -8.87
N VAL A 26 12.69 -35.30 -9.36
CA VAL A 26 11.22 -35.31 -9.48
C VAL A 26 10.65 -35.84 -8.16
N LEU A 27 10.00 -34.98 -7.37
CA LEU A 27 9.25 -35.41 -6.19
C LEU A 27 7.88 -35.94 -6.62
N HIS A 28 7.78 -37.25 -6.89
CA HIS A 28 6.49 -37.93 -6.98
C HIS A 28 5.97 -38.24 -5.57
N GLY A 29 5.09 -37.40 -5.05
CA GLY A 29 4.35 -37.69 -3.82
C GLY A 29 3.10 -38.51 -4.11
N PHE A 30 3.15 -39.84 -3.94
CA PHE A 30 1.95 -40.66 -3.82
C PHE A 30 1.34 -40.50 -2.43
N GLY A 31 0.10 -39.98 -2.37
CA GLY A 31 -0.86 -40.14 -1.28
C GLY A 31 -0.35 -39.96 0.14
N PHE A 32 -0.45 -38.73 0.67
CA PHE A 32 -0.35 -38.48 2.11
C PHE A 32 -1.63 -37.85 2.67
N ASN A 33 -1.94 -38.24 3.91
CA ASN A 33 -3.12 -37.87 4.68
C ASN A 33 -3.04 -36.38 5.08
N PRO A 34 -4.10 -35.55 4.94
CA PRO A 34 -4.06 -34.09 5.16
C PRO A 34 -3.62 -33.62 6.56
N HIS A 35 -3.49 -34.52 7.54
CA HIS A 35 -3.22 -34.15 8.94
C HIS A 35 -1.75 -34.26 9.40
N ASP A 36 -0.85 -34.86 8.62
CA ASP A 36 0.54 -35.05 9.06
C ASP A 36 1.48 -33.96 8.52
N ASN A 37 2.35 -33.43 9.37
CA ASN A 37 3.42 -32.49 8.98
C ASN A 37 4.65 -33.28 8.55
N LEU A 38 5.05 -33.18 7.28
CA LEU A 38 6.27 -33.82 6.79
C LEU A 38 7.45 -32.87 7.01
N LEU A 39 8.35 -33.22 7.93
CA LEU A 39 9.62 -32.54 8.12
C LEU A 39 10.62 -33.07 7.07
N ILE A 40 10.94 -32.26 6.06
CA ILE A 40 12.05 -32.56 5.14
C ILE A 40 13.26 -31.73 5.60
N PRO A 41 14.39 -32.33 6.00
CA PRO A 41 15.47 -31.60 6.70
C PRO A 41 16.28 -30.64 5.82
N LEU A 42 16.15 -30.72 4.50
CA LEU A 42 16.93 -29.94 3.54
C LEU A 42 16.31 -30.08 2.13
N LEU A 43 15.93 -28.96 1.50
CA LEU A 43 15.67 -28.88 0.06
C LEU A 43 16.51 -27.73 -0.50
N ILE A 44 17.59 -28.08 -1.19
CA ILE A 44 18.35 -27.14 -2.00
C ILE A 44 17.58 -27.00 -3.32
N VAL A 45 16.95 -25.84 -3.56
CA VAL A 45 16.40 -25.49 -4.89
C VAL A 45 17.50 -24.75 -5.62
N GLU A 46 18.32 -25.48 -6.39
CA GLU A 46 19.39 -24.93 -7.21
C GLU A 46 18.96 -24.99 -8.69
N ILE A 47 18.48 -23.88 -9.28
CA ILE A 47 18.22 -23.78 -10.73
C ILE A 47 18.22 -22.29 -11.16
N CYS A 48 19.01 -21.74 -12.11
CA CYS A 48 20.10 -22.20 -12.99
C CYS A 48 21.03 -21.03 -13.40
N HIS A 49 22.29 -21.37 -13.69
CA HIS A 49 23.43 -20.51 -14.01
C HIS A 49 23.54 -19.96 -15.45
N GLN A 50 24.33 -18.89 -15.60
CA GLN A 50 25.51 -18.93 -16.48
C GLN A 50 26.80 -18.69 -15.64
N LEU A 51 27.71 -19.67 -15.64
CA LEU A 51 28.98 -19.79 -14.86
C LEU A 51 30.04 -18.69 -15.13
N PRO A 52 31.20 -18.58 -14.41
CA PRO A 52 31.62 -19.17 -13.10
C PRO A 52 32.25 -18.18 -12.09
N GLU A 53 32.21 -18.54 -10.79
CA GLU A 53 33.30 -18.55 -9.78
C GLU A 53 32.88 -18.14 -8.36
N SER A 54 33.05 -19.10 -7.45
CA SER A 54 33.48 -18.99 -6.04
C SER A 54 32.44 -18.84 -4.90
N LEU A 55 32.53 -19.84 -3.98
CA LEU A 55 32.32 -19.84 -2.50
C LEU A 55 30.89 -19.49 -1.99
N ILE A 56 30.29 -20.02 -0.91
CA ILE A 56 30.71 -20.63 0.38
C ILE A 56 29.41 -21.12 1.08
N GLN A 57 29.34 -22.33 1.67
CA GLN A 57 29.36 -22.63 3.13
C GLN A 57 27.99 -22.72 3.84
N TYR A 58 27.87 -23.78 4.66
CA TYR A 58 26.66 -24.29 5.33
C TYR A 58 26.29 -23.55 6.63
N SER A 59 24.98 -23.44 6.93
CA SER A 59 24.44 -23.65 8.28
C SER A 59 22.97 -24.10 8.28
N SER A 60 22.63 -24.86 9.31
CA SER A 60 21.49 -25.76 9.56
C SER A 60 20.04 -25.24 9.47
N SER A 61 19.17 -26.19 9.05
CA SER A 61 17.70 -26.33 9.20
C SER A 61 16.79 -25.46 8.31
N LEU A 62 16.24 -26.09 7.27
CA LEU A 62 15.18 -25.60 6.38
C LEU A 62 13.91 -26.46 6.57
N ILE A 63 12.72 -25.86 6.71
CA ILE A 63 11.46 -26.60 6.53
C ILE A 63 10.61 -25.90 5.47
N LEU A 64 10.54 -26.54 4.30
CA LEU A 64 9.48 -26.34 3.32
C LEU A 64 8.28 -27.19 3.73
N SER A 65 7.11 -26.58 3.97
CA SER A 65 5.85 -27.31 4.12
C SER A 65 4.86 -26.89 3.04
N ILE A 66 4.87 -27.63 1.93
CA ILE A 66 3.81 -27.63 0.91
C ILE A 66 2.73 -28.60 1.40
N LYS A 67 1.50 -28.12 1.64
CA LYS A 67 0.32 -28.98 1.75
C LYS A 67 -0.63 -28.77 0.56
N SER A 68 -0.80 -29.88 -0.18
CA SER A 68 -1.72 -30.24 -1.30
C SER A 68 -1.63 -29.57 -2.68
N SER A 69 -0.89 -30.22 -3.59
CA SER A 69 -1.22 -30.49 -5.01
C SER A 69 -1.97 -29.46 -5.86
N ALA A 70 -1.23 -28.72 -6.67
CA ALA A 70 -1.46 -28.57 -8.12
C ALA A 70 -0.17 -28.04 -8.78
N VAL A 71 0.66 -28.94 -9.32
CA VAL A 71 1.73 -28.55 -10.25
C VAL A 71 1.14 -28.73 -11.64
N ALA A 72 0.84 -27.62 -12.32
CA ALA A 72 0.40 -27.65 -13.71
C ALA A 72 1.59 -28.02 -14.62
N ASP A 73 1.37 -29.10 -15.34
CA ASP A 73 2.26 -29.71 -16.33
C ASP A 73 2.39 -28.78 -17.56
N SER A 74 3.60 -28.49 -18.03
CA SER A 74 3.82 -28.05 -19.40
C SER A 74 5.03 -28.75 -20.01
N ASN A 75 4.76 -29.94 -20.55
CA ASN A 75 5.62 -30.61 -21.52
C ASN A 75 5.82 -29.73 -22.76
N GLN A 76 7.01 -29.13 -22.92
CA GLN A 76 7.69 -28.98 -24.22
C GLN A 76 9.15 -28.52 -24.02
N PHE A 77 10.07 -29.30 -24.59
CA PHE A 77 11.51 -29.15 -24.51
C PHE A 77 11.99 -27.84 -25.17
N GLY A 78 12.76 -27.01 -24.43
CA GLY A 78 13.65 -25.98 -25.01
C GLY A 78 13.49 -24.51 -24.53
N GLU A 79 12.73 -24.23 -23.47
CA GLU A 79 12.35 -22.85 -23.07
C GLU A 79 12.88 -22.48 -21.65
N PRO A 80 12.98 -21.18 -21.30
CA PRO A 80 13.51 -20.69 -20.02
C PRO A 80 12.75 -21.24 -18.79
N LEU A 81 13.47 -21.41 -17.69
CA LEU A 81 12.98 -22.01 -16.46
C LEU A 81 11.88 -21.17 -15.79
N TYR A 82 10.85 -21.85 -15.31
CA TYR A 82 9.66 -21.23 -14.74
C TYR A 82 9.79 -21.06 -13.22
N PRO A 83 9.24 -19.98 -12.65
CA PRO A 83 9.19 -19.77 -11.21
C PRO A 83 8.38 -20.85 -10.49
N ILE A 84 8.52 -20.91 -9.15
CA ILE A 84 7.59 -21.69 -8.33
C ILE A 84 6.19 -21.16 -8.62
N SER A 85 5.34 -21.98 -9.25
CA SER A 85 3.94 -21.67 -9.56
C SER A 85 3.05 -22.48 -8.65
N ASN A 86 2.38 -21.83 -7.70
CA ASN A 86 1.43 -22.48 -6.80
C ASN A 86 0.03 -21.92 -7.00
N ASP A 87 -0.93 -22.80 -7.30
CA ASP A 87 -2.35 -22.55 -7.10
C ASP A 87 -2.69 -22.83 -5.63
N ILE A 88 -3.00 -21.77 -4.88
CA ILE A 88 -3.34 -21.86 -3.47
C ILE A 88 -4.87 -21.89 -3.37
N SER A 89 -5.45 -23.09 -3.39
CA SER A 89 -6.87 -23.34 -3.11
C SER A 89 -6.99 -24.08 -1.78
N ASP A 90 -7.54 -23.43 -0.75
CA ASP A 90 -7.72 -23.99 0.61
C ASP A 90 -6.43 -24.56 1.27
N ASN A 91 -5.26 -24.14 0.78
CA ASN A 91 -3.94 -24.61 1.21
C ASN A 91 -3.15 -23.56 1.98
N SER A 92 -2.21 -24.00 2.82
CA SER A 92 -1.23 -23.11 3.47
C SER A 92 0.16 -23.28 2.86
N VAL A 93 0.72 -22.19 2.32
CA VAL A 93 2.12 -22.07 1.93
C VAL A 93 2.83 -21.19 2.94
N LEU A 94 3.86 -21.74 3.58
CA LEU A 94 4.70 -21.04 4.55
C LEU A 94 6.15 -21.10 4.08
N ILE A 95 6.77 -19.92 3.95
CA ILE A 95 8.19 -19.73 3.60
C ILE A 95 8.82 -18.98 4.77
N GLN A 96 9.82 -19.57 5.42
CA GLN A 96 10.40 -19.08 6.67
C GLN A 96 11.79 -19.69 6.90
N ASP A 97 12.40 -19.43 8.07
CA ASP A 97 13.66 -20.03 8.49
C ASP A 97 14.85 -19.63 7.60
N TYR A 98 14.93 -18.34 7.24
CA TYR A 98 16.01 -17.74 6.43
C TYR A 98 16.18 -18.37 5.04
N CYS A 99 15.06 -18.68 4.37
CA CYS A 99 15.07 -19.11 2.97
C CYS A 99 15.83 -18.11 2.09
N LEU A 100 16.72 -18.59 1.21
CA LEU A 100 17.44 -17.77 0.24
C LEU A 100 17.02 -18.13 -1.18
N PHE A 101 16.54 -17.13 -1.91
CA PHE A 101 16.35 -17.16 -3.35
C PHE A 101 17.35 -16.19 -3.97
N GLU A 102 18.38 -16.70 -4.65
CA GLU A 102 19.41 -15.86 -5.27
C GLU A 102 19.47 -16.13 -6.78
N GLU A 103 19.53 -15.05 -7.56
CA GLU A 103 19.69 -15.07 -9.02
C GLU A 103 18.61 -15.87 -9.78
N CYS A 104 17.38 -15.87 -9.24
CA CYS A 104 16.21 -16.47 -9.90
C CYS A 104 15.72 -15.56 -11.05
N ILE A 105 16.01 -15.92 -12.30
CA ILE A 105 15.73 -15.10 -13.49
C ILE A 105 14.67 -15.77 -14.36
N CYS A 106 13.56 -15.09 -14.59
CA CYS A 106 12.49 -15.49 -15.50
C CYS A 106 12.41 -14.53 -16.69
N GLU A 107 13.02 -14.89 -17.82
CA GLU A 107 13.23 -13.94 -18.93
C GLU A 107 11.95 -13.47 -19.64
N SER A 108 10.96 -14.35 -19.71
CA SER A 108 9.71 -14.14 -20.45
C SER A 108 8.46 -14.25 -19.57
N GLY A 109 8.63 -14.39 -18.25
CA GLY A 109 7.54 -14.67 -17.31
C GLY A 109 7.45 -13.70 -16.13
N LEU A 110 6.75 -14.13 -15.09
CA LEU A 110 6.29 -13.31 -13.98
C LEU A 110 6.75 -13.93 -12.67
N GLY A 111 7.28 -13.16 -11.73
CA GLY A 111 7.86 -13.71 -10.50
C GLY A 111 9.23 -14.30 -10.79
N GLY A 112 10.32 -13.67 -10.34
CA GLY A 112 11.65 -14.24 -10.53
C GLY A 112 11.88 -15.44 -9.60
N ALA A 113 11.55 -15.28 -8.32
CA ALA A 113 11.61 -16.35 -7.33
C ALA A 113 10.26 -17.08 -7.21
N ILE A 114 9.17 -16.33 -7.07
CA ILE A 114 7.86 -16.90 -6.74
C ILE A 114 6.77 -16.32 -7.65
N LYS A 115 5.95 -17.22 -8.21
CA LYS A 115 4.68 -16.90 -8.85
C LYS A 115 3.54 -17.59 -8.11
N THR A 116 2.53 -16.86 -7.67
CA THR A 116 1.37 -17.46 -7.00
C THR A 116 0.07 -17.04 -7.64
N GLN A 117 -0.91 -17.93 -7.54
CA GLN A 117 -2.31 -17.63 -7.78
C GLN A 117 -3.10 -18.12 -6.58
N GLN A 118 -3.62 -17.18 -5.79
CA GLN A 118 -4.46 -17.47 -4.63
C GLN A 118 -5.92 -17.50 -5.02
N ASN A 119 -6.56 -18.62 -4.70
CA ASN A 119 -8.00 -18.79 -4.75
C ASN A 119 -8.47 -19.45 -3.45
N GLY A 120 -8.13 -18.80 -2.34
CA GLY A 120 -8.30 -19.25 -0.96
C GLY A 120 -6.95 -19.41 -0.26
N GLY A 121 -6.98 -20.04 0.92
CA GLY A 121 -5.77 -20.45 1.64
C GLY A 121 -4.87 -19.32 2.16
N ILE A 122 -3.69 -19.71 2.64
CA ILE A 122 -2.74 -18.88 3.37
C ILE A 122 -1.41 -18.85 2.62
N LEU A 123 -0.88 -17.66 2.34
CA LEU A 123 0.53 -17.47 1.99
C LEU A 123 1.20 -16.61 3.05
N ASN A 124 2.14 -17.20 3.77
CA ASN A 124 2.96 -16.49 4.75
C ASN A 124 4.43 -16.61 4.36
N ILE A 125 5.10 -15.47 4.25
CA ILE A 125 6.54 -15.38 3.98
C ILE A 125 7.17 -14.54 5.09
N LYS A 126 8.12 -15.12 5.79
CA LYS A 126 8.95 -14.43 6.79
C LYS A 126 10.39 -14.91 6.69
N GLU A 127 11.32 -14.22 7.35
CA GLU A 127 12.73 -14.64 7.46
C GLU A 127 13.24 -15.18 6.11
N THR A 128 13.22 -14.35 5.07
CA THR A 128 13.49 -14.80 3.70
C THR A 128 14.25 -13.73 2.94
N ILE A 129 15.25 -14.13 2.17
CA ILE A 129 16.05 -13.24 1.33
C ILE A 129 15.79 -13.60 -0.13
N MET A 130 15.37 -12.61 -0.91
CA MET A 130 15.26 -12.68 -2.36
C MET A 130 16.25 -11.69 -2.95
N LYS A 131 17.25 -12.21 -3.65
CA LYS A 131 18.41 -11.43 -4.10
C LYS A 131 18.66 -11.60 -5.58
N LYS A 132 18.79 -10.48 -6.30
CA LYS A 132 19.02 -10.44 -7.76
C LYS A 132 18.00 -11.24 -8.58
N CYS A 133 16.80 -11.43 -8.06
CA CYS A 133 15.71 -12.11 -8.78
C CYS A 133 15.17 -11.18 -9.88
N LYS A 134 14.85 -11.72 -11.05
CA LYS A 134 14.39 -10.92 -12.19
C LYS A 134 13.20 -11.54 -12.92
N ALA A 135 12.27 -10.71 -13.36
CA ALA A 135 11.13 -11.14 -14.19
C ALA A 135 10.56 -9.97 -15.02
N LEU A 136 9.58 -10.24 -15.90
CA LEU A 136 8.87 -9.17 -16.59
C LEU A 136 8.05 -8.31 -15.62
N ASN A 137 7.42 -8.93 -14.62
CA ASN A 137 6.78 -8.24 -13.50
C ASN A 137 7.01 -9.06 -12.22
N GLY A 138 7.17 -8.38 -11.09
CA GLY A 138 7.42 -9.06 -9.81
C GLY A 138 8.80 -9.70 -9.80
N GLY A 139 9.88 -8.90 -9.83
CA GLY A 139 11.24 -9.44 -9.96
C GLY A 139 11.57 -10.47 -8.88
N GLY A 140 11.08 -10.30 -7.66
CA GLY A 140 11.04 -11.36 -6.64
C GLY A 140 9.75 -12.19 -6.73
N ILE A 141 8.61 -11.55 -6.44
CA ILE A 141 7.31 -12.21 -6.31
C ILE A 141 6.31 -11.61 -7.29
N TYR A 142 5.58 -12.47 -7.99
CA TYR A 142 4.33 -12.13 -8.65
C TYR A 142 3.19 -12.92 -8.01
N SER A 143 2.16 -12.23 -7.52
CA SER A 143 0.97 -12.85 -6.95
C SER A 143 -0.27 -12.41 -7.69
N THR A 144 -1.13 -13.36 -8.05
CA THR A 144 -2.52 -13.11 -8.43
C THR A 144 -3.43 -13.55 -7.30
N ILE A 145 -4.36 -12.71 -6.87
CA ILE A 145 -5.29 -12.98 -5.78
C ILE A 145 -6.70 -12.91 -6.34
N LEU A 146 -7.43 -14.03 -6.28
CA LEU A 146 -8.85 -14.15 -6.57
C LEU A 146 -9.64 -14.12 -5.27
N THR A 147 -9.22 -14.94 -4.32
CA THR A 147 -9.70 -15.00 -2.93
C THR A 147 -8.53 -15.43 -2.05
N MET A 148 -8.57 -15.14 -0.74
CA MET A 148 -7.54 -15.59 0.21
C MET A 148 -8.12 -15.67 1.63
N GLU A 149 -7.55 -16.56 2.44
CA GLU A 149 -7.69 -16.51 3.90
C GLU A 149 -6.62 -15.60 4.51
N GLN A 150 -5.38 -15.68 4.00
CA GLN A 150 -4.27 -14.82 4.42
C GLN A 150 -3.23 -14.64 3.32
N PHE A 151 -2.71 -13.41 3.20
CA PHE A 151 -1.50 -13.10 2.46
C PHE A 151 -0.65 -12.18 3.34
N LEU A 152 0.47 -12.69 3.84
CA LEU A 152 1.35 -11.96 4.75
C LEU A 152 2.81 -12.16 4.34
N ILE A 153 3.49 -11.05 4.11
CA ILE A 153 4.95 -11.00 3.95
C ILE A 153 5.47 -10.08 5.04
N ASP A 154 6.16 -10.59 6.06
CA ASP A 154 6.58 -9.81 7.21
C ASP A 154 7.81 -10.42 7.91
N ASN A 155 8.31 -9.78 8.98
CA ASN A 155 9.35 -10.32 9.86
C ASN A 155 10.63 -10.77 9.13
N GLU A 156 11.56 -9.84 8.88
CA GLU A 156 12.89 -10.10 8.32
C GLU A 156 12.85 -10.69 6.89
N VAL A 157 12.07 -10.06 6.01
CA VAL A 157 12.07 -10.38 4.57
C VAL A 157 12.85 -9.31 3.82
N TYR A 158 13.80 -9.74 3.00
CA TYR A 158 14.70 -8.86 2.26
C TYR A 158 14.55 -9.07 0.76
N PHE A 159 14.27 -7.98 0.05
CA PHE A 159 14.34 -7.93 -1.41
C PHE A 159 15.52 -7.07 -1.81
N GLU A 160 16.56 -7.71 -2.35
CA GLU A 160 17.83 -7.07 -2.65
C GLU A 160 18.15 -7.17 -4.14
N GLU A 161 18.31 -6.04 -4.82
CA GLU A 161 18.65 -5.99 -6.23
C GLU A 161 17.66 -6.77 -7.14
N CYS A 162 16.42 -6.96 -6.70
CA CYS A 162 15.37 -7.56 -7.52
C CYS A 162 14.96 -6.61 -8.65
N GLU A 163 14.67 -7.15 -9.83
CA GLU A 163 14.42 -6.37 -11.04
C GLU A 163 13.19 -6.84 -11.82
N ALA A 164 12.26 -5.91 -12.06
CA ALA A 164 11.24 -6.06 -13.08
C ALA A 164 11.68 -5.34 -14.35
N PHE A 165 11.83 -6.06 -15.46
CA PHE A 165 12.38 -5.51 -16.70
C PHE A 165 11.46 -5.75 -17.89
N SER A 166 11.29 -4.72 -18.71
CA SER A 166 10.60 -4.80 -20.00
C SER A 166 10.80 -3.53 -20.81
N ASP A 167 10.87 -3.67 -22.13
CA ASP A 167 10.82 -2.57 -23.10
C ASP A 167 9.37 -2.15 -23.43
N ASN A 168 8.37 -2.91 -22.98
CA ASN A 168 6.96 -2.63 -23.19
C ASN A 168 6.38 -1.83 -22.00
N LEU A 169 5.56 -0.83 -22.31
CA LEU A 169 4.81 -0.04 -21.34
C LEU A 169 3.79 -0.84 -20.51
N LEU A 170 3.48 -2.10 -20.85
CA LEU A 170 2.53 -2.96 -20.11
C LEU A 170 3.19 -3.90 -19.08
N SER A 171 4.51 -4.01 -19.07
CA SER A 171 5.28 -4.86 -18.14
C SER A 171 6.40 -4.04 -17.48
N GLY A 172 7.37 -4.65 -16.82
CA GLY A 172 8.46 -3.94 -16.14
C GLY A 172 8.05 -3.29 -14.82
N ARG A 173 7.07 -3.88 -14.13
CA ARG A 173 6.50 -3.33 -12.88
C ARG A 173 6.71 -4.26 -11.69
N GLY A 174 6.78 -3.68 -10.50
CA GLY A 174 6.93 -4.46 -9.28
C GLY A 174 8.31 -5.09 -9.19
N GLY A 175 9.36 -4.27 -9.03
CA GLY A 175 10.75 -4.75 -9.08
C GLY A 175 11.04 -5.84 -8.06
N ALA A 176 10.50 -5.72 -6.85
CA ALA A 176 10.46 -6.82 -5.89
C ALA A 176 9.12 -7.56 -5.94
N ILE A 177 7.99 -6.87 -5.78
CA ILE A 177 6.67 -7.51 -5.65
C ILE A 177 5.68 -6.94 -6.66
N TYR A 178 4.93 -7.82 -7.33
CA TYR A 178 3.75 -7.46 -8.09
C TYR A 178 2.52 -8.19 -7.55
N ILE A 179 1.45 -7.46 -7.25
CA ILE A 179 0.18 -8.01 -6.78
C ILE A 179 -0.91 -7.68 -7.80
N ASN A 180 -1.51 -8.71 -8.37
CA ASN A 180 -2.68 -8.64 -9.24
C ASN A 180 -3.93 -9.04 -8.44
N LEU A 181 -4.79 -8.08 -8.10
CA LEU A 181 -6.10 -8.34 -7.49
C LEU A 181 -7.15 -8.51 -8.59
N GLU A 182 -7.80 -9.67 -8.64
CA GLU A 182 -8.89 -9.93 -9.60
C GLU A 182 -10.20 -9.24 -9.18
N GLN A 183 -11.22 -9.28 -10.06
CA GLN A 183 -12.45 -8.46 -9.96
C GLN A 183 -13.09 -8.35 -8.57
N ASN A 184 -13.10 -9.45 -7.82
CA ASN A 184 -13.75 -9.58 -6.51
C ASN A 184 -12.76 -9.96 -5.39
N ALA A 185 -11.47 -9.75 -5.63
CA ALA A 185 -10.45 -10.12 -4.66
C ALA A 185 -10.55 -9.26 -3.39
N PRO A 186 -10.34 -9.87 -2.21
CA PRO A 186 -10.18 -9.10 -0.99
C PRO A 186 -8.89 -8.27 -1.06
N TYR A 187 -8.91 -7.11 -0.43
CA TYR A 187 -7.76 -6.22 -0.38
C TYR A 187 -6.81 -6.49 0.80
N ASP A 188 -7.11 -7.50 1.62
CA ASP A 188 -6.51 -7.70 2.95
C ASP A 188 -5.09 -8.27 3.01
N PHE A 189 -4.33 -8.16 1.92
CA PHE A 189 -2.94 -8.58 1.90
C PHE A 189 -2.09 -7.61 2.73
N ILE A 190 -1.04 -8.15 3.36
CA ILE A 190 -0.14 -7.37 4.20
C ILE A 190 1.31 -7.58 3.77
N ILE A 191 1.97 -6.48 3.41
CA ILE A 191 3.42 -6.36 3.34
C ILE A 191 3.85 -5.63 4.61
N GLY A 192 4.22 -6.42 5.60
CA GLY A 192 4.30 -6.07 7.00
C GLY A 192 5.57 -5.34 7.42
N ILE A 193 5.69 -5.18 8.73
CA ILE A 193 6.89 -4.64 9.39
C ILE A 193 8.03 -5.64 9.21
N GLY A 194 9.26 -5.14 9.06
CA GLY A 194 10.45 -5.98 8.85
C GLY A 194 10.63 -6.48 7.42
N VAL A 195 9.84 -5.96 6.46
CA VAL A 195 10.15 -6.10 5.04
C VAL A 195 11.09 -4.98 4.62
N HIS A 196 12.17 -5.35 3.93
CA HIS A 196 13.24 -4.46 3.51
C HIS A 196 13.40 -4.51 1.99
N PHE A 197 13.53 -3.34 1.36
CA PHE A 197 13.74 -3.19 -0.07
C PHE A 197 15.06 -2.45 -0.33
N ASN A 198 16.01 -3.14 -0.94
CA ASN A 198 17.37 -2.64 -1.13
C ASN A 198 17.74 -2.69 -2.62
N LEU A 199 17.98 -1.53 -3.23
CA LEU A 199 18.51 -1.42 -4.60
C LEU A 199 17.71 -2.16 -5.70
N ASN A 200 16.41 -2.37 -5.48
CA ASN A 200 15.53 -2.97 -6.47
C ASN A 200 15.36 -2.06 -7.70
N LYS A 201 14.85 -2.60 -8.81
CA LYS A 201 14.65 -1.87 -10.06
C LYS A 201 13.34 -2.26 -10.73
N ALA A 202 12.66 -1.29 -11.32
CA ALA A 202 11.54 -1.51 -12.24
C ALA A 202 11.77 -0.65 -13.48
N SER A 203 11.70 -1.23 -14.68
CA SER A 203 11.86 -0.46 -15.92
C SER A 203 10.70 0.49 -16.19
N GLN A 204 9.53 0.24 -15.59
CA GLN A 204 8.37 1.14 -15.61
C GLN A 204 8.08 1.69 -14.20
N PHE A 205 7.22 1.03 -13.42
CA PHE A 205 6.69 1.57 -12.16
C PHE A 205 6.74 0.57 -11.00
N GLY A 206 6.90 1.10 -9.78
CA GLY A 206 6.86 0.28 -8.57
C GLY A 206 8.12 -0.58 -8.43
N ARG A 207 9.27 0.07 -8.29
CA ARG A 207 10.58 -0.51 -7.99
C ARG A 207 10.52 -1.52 -6.86
N ASP A 208 9.80 -1.22 -5.78
CA ASP A 208 9.65 -2.14 -4.66
C ASP A 208 8.37 -2.95 -4.81
N ALA A 209 7.23 -2.28 -4.97
CA ALA A 209 5.98 -2.97 -5.14
C ALA A 209 5.04 -2.27 -6.12
N PHE A 210 4.27 -3.09 -6.83
CA PHE A 210 3.21 -2.66 -7.73
C PHE A 210 1.91 -3.40 -7.44
N VAL A 211 0.79 -2.68 -7.42
CA VAL A 211 -0.54 -3.27 -7.22
C VAL A 211 -1.46 -2.95 -8.41
N TYR A 212 -2.01 -3.99 -9.03
CA TYR A 212 -3.10 -3.87 -10.00
C TYR A 212 -4.40 -4.24 -9.31
N CYS A 213 -5.36 -3.31 -9.24
CA CYS A 213 -6.59 -3.51 -8.45
C CYS A 213 -7.80 -2.79 -9.04
N LYS A 214 -8.99 -3.05 -8.51
CA LYS A 214 -10.23 -2.42 -9.00
C LYS A 214 -10.21 -0.91 -8.79
N ASN A 215 -9.94 -0.54 -7.55
CA ASN A 215 -10.06 0.80 -6.98
C ASN A 215 -8.95 0.99 -5.94
N ILE A 216 -8.15 2.03 -6.08
CA ILE A 216 -7.04 2.34 -5.16
C ILE A 216 -7.56 2.93 -3.85
N ASP A 217 -8.75 3.56 -3.84
CA ASP A 217 -9.35 4.03 -2.58
C ASP A 217 -9.67 2.85 -1.66
N ASP A 218 -10.21 1.76 -2.22
CA ASP A 218 -10.55 0.53 -1.46
C ASP A 218 -9.32 -0.29 -1.07
N LEU A 219 -8.19 -0.10 -1.78
CA LEU A 219 -6.91 -0.70 -1.44
C LEU A 219 -6.42 -0.24 -0.07
N GLU A 220 -6.69 1.01 0.30
CA GLU A 220 -6.18 1.64 1.52
C GLU A 220 -4.68 1.34 1.74
N PRO A 221 -3.75 1.82 0.89
CA PRO A 221 -2.35 1.38 0.86
C PRO A 221 -1.66 1.37 2.23
N TYR A 222 -1.99 2.33 3.09
CA TYR A 222 -1.44 2.42 4.44
C TYR A 222 -1.83 1.29 5.41
N LYS A 223 -2.87 0.52 5.11
CA LYS A 223 -3.25 -0.70 5.84
C LYS A 223 -2.55 -1.94 5.26
N ARG A 224 -2.06 -1.86 4.03
CA ARG A 224 -1.48 -3.00 3.29
C ARG A 224 0.03 -3.00 3.35
N PHE A 225 0.64 -1.82 3.28
CA PHE A 225 2.08 -1.62 3.36
C PHE A 225 2.42 -1.00 4.71
N LEU A 226 2.98 -1.81 5.61
CA LEU A 226 3.23 -1.46 7.01
C LEU A 226 4.71 -1.26 7.34
N PHE A 227 5.61 -1.41 6.38
CA PHE A 227 7.03 -1.09 6.54
C PHE A 227 7.25 0.43 6.62
N ASP A 228 8.38 0.84 7.22
CA ASP A 228 8.66 2.25 7.47
C ASP A 228 9.09 2.99 6.19
N VAL A 229 8.11 3.53 5.48
CA VAL A 229 8.31 4.41 4.32
C VAL A 229 8.83 5.80 4.69
N PHE A 230 8.87 6.16 5.97
CA PHE A 230 9.26 7.49 6.45
C PHE A 230 10.71 7.57 6.91
N HIS A 231 11.37 6.43 7.12
CA HIS A 231 12.78 6.39 7.44
C HIS A 231 13.61 7.10 6.37
N ASP A 232 14.60 7.91 6.79
CA ASP A 232 15.40 8.76 5.88
C ASP A 232 16.18 7.96 4.82
N SER A 233 16.45 6.69 5.11
CA SER A 233 17.14 5.79 4.16
C SER A 233 16.22 5.13 3.13
N TYR A 234 14.89 5.26 3.27
CA TYR A 234 13.96 4.66 2.33
C TYR A 234 13.85 5.51 1.07
N ASP A 235 14.33 4.99 -0.06
CA ASP A 235 14.25 5.68 -1.34
C ASP A 235 12.81 5.67 -1.87
N LYS A 236 12.14 6.81 -1.85
CA LYS A 236 10.74 6.93 -2.29
C LYS A 236 10.60 7.01 -3.81
N ASN A 237 11.70 7.19 -4.55
CA ASN A 237 11.65 7.36 -6.00
C ASN A 237 11.19 6.06 -6.68
N ASN A 238 10.09 6.15 -7.43
CA ASN A 238 9.49 5.01 -8.11
C ASN A 238 9.18 3.81 -7.18
N ALA A 239 8.96 4.00 -5.88
CA ALA A 239 9.00 2.89 -4.94
C ALA A 239 7.71 2.04 -4.93
N LEU A 240 6.55 2.66 -4.70
CA LEU A 240 5.28 1.98 -4.52
C LEU A 240 4.19 2.58 -5.42
N TYR A 241 3.71 1.78 -6.36
CA TYR A 241 2.79 2.25 -7.41
C TYR A 241 1.59 1.32 -7.55
N GLY A 242 0.51 1.82 -8.14
CA GLY A 242 -0.63 0.98 -8.48
C GLY A 242 -1.46 1.51 -9.64
N THR A 243 -2.22 0.61 -10.25
CA THR A 243 -3.12 0.91 -11.37
C THR A 243 -4.51 0.36 -11.09
N GLU A 244 -5.51 1.19 -11.35
CA GLU A 244 -6.92 0.82 -11.36
C GLU A 244 -7.28 0.17 -12.70
N TYR A 245 -8.00 -0.95 -12.69
CA TYR A 245 -8.56 -1.55 -13.91
C TYR A 245 -10.03 -1.23 -14.13
N ALA A 246 -10.77 -0.81 -13.09
CA ALA A 246 -12.17 -0.46 -13.25
C ALA A 246 -12.31 0.81 -14.10
N SER A 247 -13.35 0.84 -14.93
CA SER A 247 -13.62 2.01 -15.78
C SER A 247 -14.02 3.23 -14.96
N GLU A 248 -13.89 4.43 -15.53
CA GLU A 248 -14.31 5.67 -14.86
C GLU A 248 -15.80 5.67 -14.49
N ILE A 249 -16.61 4.94 -15.25
CA ILE A 249 -18.05 4.76 -14.98
C ILE A 249 -18.25 3.94 -13.70
N GLU A 250 -17.47 2.87 -13.50
CA GLU A 250 -17.54 2.03 -12.31
C GLU A 250 -16.97 2.73 -11.07
N LEU A 251 -15.90 3.50 -11.24
CA LEU A 251 -15.25 4.25 -10.16
C LEU A 251 -16.02 5.51 -9.75
N GLY A 252 -16.73 6.12 -10.70
CA GLY A 252 -17.29 7.47 -10.54
C GLY A 252 -16.22 8.56 -10.50
N THR A 253 -14.97 8.24 -10.84
CA THR A 253 -13.81 9.13 -10.87
C THR A 253 -12.90 8.78 -12.04
N THR A 254 -11.99 9.69 -12.41
CA THR A 254 -10.93 9.38 -13.38
C THR A 254 -10.08 8.24 -12.89
N GLN A 255 -9.80 7.29 -13.78
CA GLN A 255 -9.00 6.11 -13.47
C GLN A 255 -7.56 6.51 -13.14
N ARG A 256 -7.01 5.96 -12.06
CA ARG A 256 -5.61 6.16 -11.65
C ARG A 256 -4.73 5.09 -12.27
N ILE A 257 -3.88 5.50 -13.20
CA ILE A 257 -2.89 4.66 -13.88
C ILE A 257 -1.49 5.00 -13.37
N ASP A 258 -0.73 3.97 -13.00
CA ASP A 258 0.65 4.08 -12.50
C ASP A 258 0.75 5.18 -11.43
N TYR A 259 -0.16 5.13 -10.47
CA TYR A 259 -0.33 6.13 -9.42
C TYR A 259 0.59 5.85 -8.24
N ASP A 260 1.27 6.90 -7.76
CA ASP A 260 2.13 6.84 -6.59
C ASP A 260 1.31 6.64 -5.31
N LEU A 261 1.35 5.42 -4.77
CA LEU A 261 0.61 5.05 -3.57
C LEU A 261 1.21 5.66 -2.30
N LEU A 262 2.49 6.05 -2.30
CA LEU A 262 3.10 6.71 -1.14
C LEU A 262 2.40 8.04 -0.85
N SER A 263 1.92 8.74 -1.88
CA SER A 263 1.18 10.00 -1.74
C SER A 263 -0.10 9.87 -0.88
N MET A 264 -0.66 8.65 -0.76
CA MET A 264 -1.80 8.35 0.11
C MET A 264 -1.38 7.96 1.54
N MET A 265 -0.12 7.57 1.72
CA MET A 265 0.45 7.22 3.01
C MET A 265 0.99 8.45 3.75
N LEU A 266 1.36 9.52 3.04
CA LEU A 266 1.88 10.75 3.64
C LEU A 266 0.80 11.52 4.43
N PRO A 267 1.21 12.22 5.52
CA PRO A 267 0.36 13.21 6.17
C PRO A 267 -0.19 14.21 5.17
N TYR A 268 -1.48 14.57 5.34
CA TYR A 268 -2.15 15.48 4.42
C TYR A 268 -2.22 16.89 5.00
N PHE A 269 -1.80 17.87 4.19
CA PHE A 269 -1.95 19.28 4.52
C PHE A 269 -2.48 20.04 3.30
N ASN A 270 -3.51 20.86 3.51
CA ASN A 270 -4.09 21.70 2.47
C ASN A 270 -4.87 22.85 3.10
N ASP A 271 -5.03 23.96 2.39
CA ASP A 271 -5.85 25.07 2.86
C ASP A 271 -7.36 24.83 2.64
N THR A 272 -7.73 23.76 1.93
CA THR A 272 -9.09 23.20 1.88
C THR A 272 -9.14 21.85 2.57
N ILE A 273 -9.84 21.79 3.71
CA ILE A 273 -9.92 20.60 4.57
C ILE A 273 -11.35 20.08 4.62
N TYR A 274 -11.52 18.80 4.30
CA TYR A 274 -12.80 18.10 4.39
C TYR A 274 -13.00 17.48 5.78
N ILE A 275 -14.18 17.68 6.35
CA ILE A 275 -14.56 17.23 7.69
C ILE A 275 -15.95 16.58 7.64
N SER A 276 -16.18 15.53 8.41
CA SER A 276 -17.49 14.93 8.58
C SER A 276 -17.64 14.33 9.97
N GLU A 277 -18.81 14.51 10.58
CA GLU A 277 -19.18 13.82 11.83
C GLU A 277 -19.46 12.32 11.64
N ASP A 278 -19.47 11.81 10.41
CA ASP A 278 -19.72 10.41 10.11
C ASP A 278 -18.45 9.56 10.28
N SER A 279 -18.37 8.88 11.42
CA SER A 279 -17.25 8.01 11.78
C SER A 279 -17.07 6.78 10.88
N SER A 280 -18.00 6.50 9.96
CA SER A 280 -17.83 5.42 8.97
C SER A 280 -16.88 5.80 7.84
N ILE A 281 -16.65 7.09 7.62
CA ILE A 281 -15.81 7.61 6.52
C ILE A 281 -14.76 8.61 7.00
N ALA A 282 -14.90 9.14 8.22
CA ALA A 282 -14.04 10.17 8.78
C ALA A 282 -13.28 9.66 10.00
N THR A 283 -12.03 10.10 10.13
CA THR A 283 -11.17 9.79 11.28
C THR A 283 -10.14 10.89 11.47
N ASP A 284 -9.82 11.23 12.72
CA ASP A 284 -8.76 12.18 13.06
C ASP A 284 -7.40 11.50 12.98
N SER A 285 -6.85 11.42 11.76
CA SER A 285 -5.56 10.79 11.48
C SER A 285 -4.59 11.75 10.81
N SER A 286 -3.30 11.41 10.77
CA SER A 286 -2.28 12.23 10.09
C SER A 286 -2.64 12.55 8.63
N LYS A 287 -3.47 11.71 7.98
CA LYS A 287 -3.82 11.71 6.56
C LYS A 287 -5.19 12.30 6.24
N CYS A 288 -5.99 12.59 7.27
CA CYS A 288 -7.34 13.10 7.08
C CYS A 288 -7.36 14.50 6.48
N GLY A 289 -8.52 14.91 5.99
CA GLY A 289 -8.76 16.22 5.39
C GLY A 289 -9.01 16.16 3.90
N ARG A 290 -9.12 14.96 3.32
CA ARG A 290 -9.40 14.70 1.90
C ARG A 290 -10.87 14.33 1.71
N ILE A 291 -11.38 14.40 0.48
CA ILE A 291 -12.75 13.96 0.15
C ILE A 291 -12.99 12.51 0.61
N LYS A 292 -12.07 11.60 0.30
CA LYS A 292 -12.19 10.16 0.60
C LYS A 292 -11.80 9.79 2.03
N LEU A 293 -11.20 10.73 2.78
CA LEU A 293 -10.85 10.55 4.19
C LEU A 293 -10.98 11.90 4.93
N PRO A 294 -12.21 12.36 5.20
CA PRO A 294 -12.42 13.58 5.96
C PRO A 294 -11.88 13.45 7.39
N CYS A 295 -11.53 14.58 8.00
CA CYS A 295 -11.28 14.59 9.45
C CYS A 295 -12.60 14.44 10.21
N LEU A 296 -12.56 13.82 11.38
CA LEU A 296 -13.75 13.58 12.20
C LEU A 296 -14.16 14.85 12.94
N THR A 297 -13.18 15.66 13.36
CA THR A 297 -13.45 16.87 14.16
C THR A 297 -12.86 18.13 13.51
N LEU A 298 -13.55 19.26 13.72
CA LEU A 298 -13.04 20.56 13.26
C LEU A 298 -11.73 20.95 13.96
N PRO A 299 -11.56 20.83 15.29
CA PRO A 299 -10.29 21.13 15.95
C PRO A 299 -9.11 20.37 15.35
N TYR A 300 -9.27 19.09 15.04
CA TYR A 300 -8.21 18.31 14.41
C TYR A 300 -8.01 18.70 12.95
N GLY A 301 -9.09 18.93 12.18
CA GLY A 301 -9.00 19.42 10.80
C GLY A 301 -8.26 20.76 10.68
N ARG A 302 -8.38 21.65 11.68
CA ARG A 302 -7.61 22.90 11.72
C ARG A 302 -6.10 22.68 11.79
N THR A 303 -5.64 21.58 12.38
CA THR A 303 -4.19 21.27 12.43
C THR A 303 -3.67 20.75 11.09
N LYS A 304 -4.52 20.65 10.05
CA LYS A 304 -4.17 20.19 8.70
C LYS A 304 -4.03 21.31 7.68
N VAL A 305 -4.27 22.56 8.08
CA VAL A 305 -4.06 23.70 7.18
C VAL A 305 -2.58 23.80 6.80
N LEU A 306 -2.30 24.09 5.53
CA LEU A 306 -0.93 24.17 5.02
C LEU A 306 -0.31 25.52 5.36
N THR A 307 -1.08 26.59 5.16
CA THR A 307 -0.64 27.95 5.46
C THR A 307 -0.96 28.27 6.92
N PRO A 308 0.05 28.55 7.78
CA PRO A 308 -0.20 28.87 9.18
C PRO A 308 -0.98 30.19 9.33
N GLU A 309 -1.78 30.29 10.39
CA GLU A 309 -2.45 31.54 10.75
C GLU A 309 -1.43 32.62 11.16
N TRP A 310 -1.85 33.89 11.13
CA TRP A 310 -0.99 34.99 11.55
C TRP A 310 -0.61 34.87 13.02
N THR A 311 0.59 35.36 13.32
CA THR A 311 1.13 35.51 14.67
C THR A 311 1.60 36.94 14.86
N THR A 312 1.98 37.32 16.08
CA THR A 312 2.61 38.62 16.34
C THR A 312 3.84 38.88 15.49
N GLU A 313 4.56 37.84 15.09
CA GLU A 313 5.81 37.94 14.32
C GLU A 313 5.57 37.97 12.81
N THR A 314 4.51 37.31 12.35
CA THR A 314 4.23 37.13 10.93
C THR A 314 3.19 38.10 10.39
N VAL A 315 2.32 38.67 11.24
CA VAL A 315 1.23 39.55 10.82
C VAL A 315 1.79 40.80 10.10
N PRO A 316 1.30 41.14 8.89
CA PRO A 316 1.88 42.19 8.08
C PRO A 316 1.65 43.58 8.69
N SER A 317 2.70 44.42 8.68
CA SER A 317 2.61 45.79 9.22
C SER A 317 1.80 46.73 8.33
N ASN A 318 1.74 46.46 7.01
CA ASN A 318 1.06 47.28 6.00
C ASN A 318 0.23 46.38 5.06
N ASN A 319 -1.04 46.75 4.81
CA ASN A 319 -2.03 45.97 4.03
C ASN A 319 -1.79 45.92 2.51
N GLU A 320 -0.66 46.40 1.99
CA GLU A 320 -0.40 46.45 0.54
C GLU A 320 0.49 45.30 0.09
N GLY A 321 -0.11 44.34 -0.62
CA GLY A 321 0.60 43.28 -1.35
C GLY A 321 1.00 42.04 -0.55
N SER A 322 0.60 41.91 0.72
CA SER A 322 0.85 40.70 1.51
C SER A 322 0.02 39.51 1.02
N GLN A 323 0.62 38.33 1.04
CA GLN A 323 -0.09 37.05 0.87
C GLN A 323 -1.19 36.96 1.92
N ARG A 324 -2.42 36.61 1.51
CA ARG A 324 -3.55 36.42 2.43
C ARG A 324 -3.61 34.97 2.91
N VAL A 325 -3.88 34.76 4.19
CA VAL A 325 -4.12 33.44 4.75
C VAL A 325 -5.59 33.08 4.53
N ASN A 326 -5.82 32.04 3.74
CA ASN A 326 -7.17 31.60 3.37
C ASN A 326 -7.34 30.15 3.80
N HIS A 327 -8.38 29.85 4.58
CA HIS A 327 -8.73 28.48 4.97
C HIS A 327 -10.17 28.17 4.58
N THR A 328 -10.39 26.98 4.03
CA THR A 328 -11.71 26.45 3.68
C THR A 328 -11.94 25.15 4.42
N PHE A 329 -13.00 25.09 5.21
CA PHE A 329 -13.47 23.89 5.88
C PHE A 329 -14.77 23.42 5.21
N VAL A 330 -14.73 22.23 4.64
CA VAL A 330 -15.83 21.63 3.89
C VAL A 330 -16.47 20.53 4.72
N PHE A 331 -17.75 20.68 5.04
CA PHE A 331 -18.50 19.73 5.87
C PHE A 331 -19.33 18.78 5.01
N PHE A 332 -19.14 17.48 5.19
CA PHE A 332 -20.02 16.46 4.64
C PHE A 332 -20.92 15.89 5.75
N LYS A 333 -22.23 15.78 5.49
CA LYS A 333 -23.32 15.49 6.45
C LYS A 333 -23.47 16.53 7.57
N GLY A 334 -22.42 16.78 8.33
CA GLY A 334 -22.43 17.79 9.38
C GLY A 334 -21.18 17.77 10.23
N ILE A 335 -21.15 18.67 11.20
CA ILE A 335 -20.12 18.79 12.21
C ILE A 335 -20.71 19.38 13.49
N LYS A 336 -20.13 19.03 14.63
CA LYS A 336 -20.48 19.60 15.94
C LYS A 336 -19.37 20.53 16.44
N ILE A 337 -19.71 21.78 16.71
CA ILE A 337 -18.83 22.74 17.40
C ILE A 337 -19.11 22.65 18.90
N THR A 338 -18.14 22.18 19.67
CA THR A 338 -18.24 22.00 21.13
C THR A 338 -17.38 22.96 21.94
N SER A 339 -16.52 23.72 21.28
CA SER A 339 -15.64 24.74 21.86
C SER A 339 -15.64 25.99 20.98
N PRO A 340 -15.17 27.14 21.49
CA PRO A 340 -14.99 28.33 20.66
C PRO A 340 -14.09 28.05 19.45
N PHE A 341 -14.53 28.56 18.29
CA PHE A 341 -13.78 28.61 17.04
C PHE A 341 -13.35 30.06 16.81
N GLU A 342 -12.05 30.29 16.93
CA GLU A 342 -11.35 31.55 16.70
C GLU A 342 -10.17 31.27 15.75
N THR A 343 -9.84 32.23 14.90
CA THR A 343 -8.82 32.12 13.86
C THR A 343 -8.12 33.45 13.69
N GLU A 344 -6.88 33.46 13.24
CA GLU A 344 -6.12 34.63 12.79
C GLU A 344 -5.84 34.58 11.28
N ALA A 345 -6.70 33.93 10.50
CA ALA A 345 -6.65 33.94 9.04
C ALA A 345 -7.41 35.14 8.45
N ASP A 346 -6.98 35.64 7.28
CA ASP A 346 -7.69 36.71 6.55
C ASP A 346 -9.09 36.26 6.11
N ASN A 347 -9.20 35.06 5.54
CA ASN A 347 -10.45 34.55 5.00
C ASN A 347 -10.68 33.11 5.47
N VAL A 348 -11.81 32.89 6.15
CA VAL A 348 -12.27 31.55 6.53
C VAL A 348 -13.60 31.26 5.86
N ILE A 349 -13.65 30.14 5.14
CA ILE A 349 -14.86 29.65 4.48
C ILE A 349 -15.30 28.38 5.19
N LEU A 350 -16.48 28.41 5.79
CA LEU A 350 -17.16 27.23 6.31
C LEU A 350 -18.26 26.88 5.32
N ARG A 351 -18.20 25.71 4.68
CA ARG A 351 -19.23 25.34 3.71
C ARG A 351 -19.64 23.89 3.74
N GLY A 352 -20.87 23.61 3.34
CA GLY A 352 -21.30 22.26 2.99
C GLY A 352 -20.58 21.75 1.74
N ALA A 353 -20.37 20.45 1.69
CA ALA A 353 -19.85 19.77 0.51
C ALA A 353 -20.84 19.85 -0.66
N LEU A 354 -20.33 19.86 -1.88
CA LEU A 354 -21.09 19.89 -3.12
C LEU A 354 -21.34 18.46 -3.64
N ASN A 355 -22.35 18.31 -4.50
CA ASN A 355 -22.65 17.02 -5.14
C ASN A 355 -21.46 16.49 -6.00
N SER A 356 -20.69 17.40 -6.60
CA SER A 356 -19.46 17.05 -7.33
C SER A 356 -18.33 16.55 -6.44
N GLU A 357 -18.38 16.83 -5.13
CA GLU A 357 -17.37 16.38 -4.15
C GLU A 357 -17.82 15.08 -3.47
N PHE A 358 -19.10 15.00 -3.09
CA PHE A 358 -19.71 13.77 -2.61
C PHE A 358 -21.03 13.55 -3.34
N SER A 359 -21.10 12.48 -4.14
CA SER A 359 -22.32 12.12 -4.89
C SER A 359 -23.53 11.87 -3.99
N SER A 360 -23.29 11.53 -2.72
CA SER A 360 -24.32 11.31 -1.69
C SER A 360 -24.82 12.60 -1.02
N VAL A 361 -24.34 13.79 -1.40
CA VAL A 361 -24.92 15.06 -0.92
C VAL A 361 -26.35 15.20 -1.45
N THR A 362 -27.30 15.19 -0.52
CA THR A 362 -28.73 15.39 -0.80
C THR A 362 -29.29 16.64 -0.12
N ASN A 363 -28.63 17.12 0.94
CA ASN A 363 -29.04 18.29 1.73
C ASN A 363 -27.80 19.11 2.12
N ASN A 364 -28.03 20.32 2.63
CA ASN A 364 -26.99 21.13 3.27
C ASN A 364 -26.33 20.37 4.44
N ALA A 365 -25.06 20.67 4.70
CA ALA A 365 -24.38 20.11 5.85
C ALA A 365 -24.87 20.77 7.15
N GLN A 366 -25.01 19.99 8.22
CA GLN A 366 -25.47 20.51 9.50
C GLN A 366 -24.31 21.05 10.34
N LEU A 367 -24.36 22.32 10.73
CA LEU A 367 -23.42 22.93 11.68
C LEU A 367 -24.09 23.01 13.06
N LYS A 368 -23.76 22.06 13.94
CA LYS A 368 -24.43 21.88 15.23
C LYS A 368 -23.63 22.53 16.35
N PHE A 369 -24.25 23.45 17.09
CA PHE A 369 -23.64 24.06 18.26
C PHE A 369 -23.96 23.27 19.53
N GLY A 370 -22.91 22.88 20.27
CA GLY A 370 -23.05 22.41 21.64
C GLY A 370 -23.20 23.57 22.63
N ASN A 371 -23.42 23.27 23.90
CA ASN A 371 -23.63 24.29 24.95
C ASN A 371 -22.47 25.28 25.13
N GLN A 372 -21.27 24.94 24.67
CA GLN A 372 -20.07 25.78 24.71
C GLN A 372 -19.50 26.06 23.30
N GLY A 373 -20.24 25.64 22.26
CA GLY A 373 -19.83 25.87 20.89
C GLY A 373 -20.07 27.32 20.51
N GLN A 374 -19.06 27.97 19.96
CA GLN A 374 -19.14 29.35 19.49
C GLN A 374 -18.30 29.51 18.23
N ILE A 375 -18.70 30.43 17.35
CA ILE A 375 -17.81 31.01 16.35
C ILE A 375 -17.62 32.46 16.78
N ILE A 376 -16.39 32.85 17.06
CA ILE A 376 -16.07 34.18 17.58
C ILE A 376 -15.40 34.97 16.47
N CYS A 377 -16.03 36.08 16.11
CA CYS A 377 -15.45 37.11 15.25
C CYS A 377 -15.14 38.31 16.13
N SER A 378 -13.84 38.56 16.36
CA SER A 378 -13.35 39.60 17.26
C SER A 378 -12.66 40.71 16.47
N ASP A 379 -12.80 41.96 16.92
CA ASP A 379 -12.03 43.10 16.43
C ASP A 379 -10.63 43.20 17.07
N ILE A 380 -10.40 42.39 18.12
CA ILE A 380 -9.15 42.27 18.86
C ILE A 380 -8.51 40.92 18.53
N ALA A 381 -7.23 40.93 18.16
CA ALA A 381 -6.47 39.70 17.89
C ALA A 381 -6.24 38.86 19.17
N LEU A 382 -6.09 37.55 19.02
CA LEU A 382 -5.85 36.59 20.10
C LEU A 382 -4.67 36.99 21.00
N TRP A 383 -3.55 37.41 20.40
CA TRP A 383 -2.39 37.85 21.17
C TRP A 383 -2.62 39.15 21.94
N GLN A 384 -3.57 39.99 21.51
CA GLN A 384 -3.97 41.18 22.26
C GLN A 384 -4.84 40.80 23.45
N GLN A 385 -5.77 39.85 23.28
CA GLN A 385 -6.59 39.31 24.38
C GLN A 385 -5.71 38.65 25.45
N GLN A 386 -4.65 37.97 25.03
CA GLN A 386 -3.67 37.31 25.90
C GLN A 386 -2.63 38.29 26.49
N GLN A 387 -2.73 39.58 26.20
CA GLN A 387 -1.79 40.63 26.66
C GLN A 387 -0.33 40.38 26.24
N ILE A 388 -0.11 39.64 25.15
CA ILE A 388 1.22 39.34 24.60
C ILE A 388 1.74 40.52 23.77
N SER A 389 0.88 41.15 22.98
CA SER A 389 1.24 42.28 22.12
C SER A 389 0.06 43.23 21.93
N GLN A 390 0.33 44.50 21.63
CA GLN A 390 -0.67 45.51 21.25
C GLN A 390 -0.81 45.69 19.72
N GLN A 391 -0.03 44.93 18.94
CA GLN A 391 -0.12 44.92 17.49
C GLN A 391 -1.50 44.44 17.06
N ARG A 392 -2.11 45.10 16.08
CA ARG A 392 -3.42 44.71 15.55
C ARG A 392 -3.30 43.49 14.66
N GLY A 393 -4.35 42.67 14.63
CA GLY A 393 -4.52 41.58 13.67
C GLY A 393 -4.93 42.04 12.28
N VAL A 394 -5.28 41.08 11.44
CA VAL A 394 -5.81 41.33 10.09
C VAL A 394 -7.32 41.53 10.10
N ASN A 395 -7.85 42.14 9.03
CA ASN A 395 -9.29 42.17 8.81
C ASN A 395 -9.77 40.78 8.36
N GLN A 396 -10.53 40.12 9.21
CA GLN A 396 -11.04 38.78 8.97
C GLN A 396 -12.35 38.80 8.18
N ARG A 397 -12.51 37.83 7.28
CA ARG A 397 -13.76 37.55 6.58
C ARG A 397 -14.18 36.11 6.83
N LEU A 398 -15.29 35.93 7.53
CA LEU A 398 -15.96 34.64 7.66
C LEU A 398 -17.06 34.50 6.60
N THR A 399 -17.03 33.42 5.84
CA THR A 399 -18.06 33.08 4.83
C THR A 399 -18.69 31.74 5.19
N ILE A 400 -20.02 31.69 5.26
CA ILE A 400 -20.79 30.47 5.56
C ILE A 400 -21.70 30.15 4.37
N LEU A 401 -21.61 28.95 3.80
CA LEU A 401 -22.34 28.55 2.58
C LEU A 401 -22.87 27.11 2.68
N ASN A 402 -24.04 26.82 2.11
CA ASN A 402 -24.60 25.46 2.01
C ASN A 402 -24.65 24.69 3.35
N ILE A 403 -24.94 25.41 4.44
CA ILE A 403 -24.95 24.89 5.80
C ILE A 403 -26.28 25.23 6.46
N ASP A 404 -26.86 24.25 7.16
CA ASP A 404 -27.97 24.45 8.09
C ASP A 404 -27.41 24.60 9.52
N ILE A 405 -27.66 25.74 10.15
CA ILE A 405 -27.20 26.01 11.53
C ILE A 405 -28.20 25.42 12.52
N ILE A 406 -27.71 24.55 13.40
CA ILE A 406 -28.51 23.89 14.43
C ILE A 406 -28.07 24.37 15.81
N LEU A 407 -28.96 25.06 16.52
CA LEU A 407 -28.73 25.55 17.87
C LEU A 407 -29.18 24.51 18.92
N PRO A 408 -28.57 24.48 20.12
CA PRO A 408 -28.97 23.56 21.18
C PRO A 408 -30.37 23.89 21.72
N VAL A 409 -31.11 22.84 22.09
CA VAL A 409 -32.49 22.95 22.62
C VAL A 409 -32.46 23.74 23.93
N GLY A 410 -33.03 24.96 23.92
CA GLY A 410 -33.02 25.89 25.05
C GLY A 410 -32.71 27.35 24.70
N TYR A 411 -32.22 27.61 23.49
CA TYR A 411 -32.15 28.97 22.93
C TYR A 411 -33.42 29.27 22.13
N GLU A 412 -34.53 29.53 22.82
CA GLU A 412 -35.60 30.31 22.20
C GLU A 412 -35.05 31.72 21.96
N LEU A 413 -35.09 32.18 20.70
CA LEU A 413 -34.73 33.55 20.33
C LEU A 413 -35.58 34.52 21.16
N GLN A 414 -34.97 35.15 22.17
CA GLN A 414 -35.55 36.30 22.86
C GLN A 414 -35.40 37.56 22.02
#